data_AF-E4PSH4-F1
#
_entry.id   AF-E4PSH4-F1
#
_cell.length_a   1.000
_cell.length_b   1.000
_cell.length_c   1.000
_cell.angle_alpha   90.00
_cell.angle_beta   90.00
_cell.angle_gamma   90.00
#
_symmetry.space_group_name_H-M   'P 1'
#
loop_
_entity.id
_entity.type
_entity.pdbx_description
1 polymer ?
#
loop_
_entity_poly.entity_id
_entity_poly.type
_entity_poly.pdbx_seq_one_letter_code
_entity_poly.pdbx_strand_id
1 'polypeptide(L)'
;MYTNRLKVALGTMLSAVSIGSISSFVVACQTKESWDTTITINNSWINDGFFSNLDYNTGAVTAGDKSKAFIELLTKKFNELKNKDEATKKFKDVKFDIKVDFDKKTYFSKLEKNDSENDVYIANYSYYLSNVWDVNKKTLKKDLPFKLVSQAATLQFNWQSGDNTFYKDGMKEDSLRKLADENNKKWLEYGEYPEWYTKESKDGKNTNGKTLHFDGSKYTNFYKNGDLTYVYRGAVLIAGNEADREKIIKAWESKNWEEFIKNGVVYEKTSSAGGYKYQVALFARHFNKTVSEIKEDLEGKKYEQYIVKGQKVSAQLGKKQGNSQLVPRIGFDDEGSYNWTKSKEKSEKYKPTDFKPTENTMNGGKAMMTAATTSATAAPVAPAPAAKPAVNGMKDKNGAIVRTLTMTNPAGYDVVLARKGLLDKQVELLSKALHSLTLEENTYGIYTGYNKFMPLSMDLFEKLVKLQVQAESKQDLVTNIDKIEKQK
;
A
#
# COMPACT_ATOMS: atom_id res chain seq x y z
N MET A 1 16.37 12.55 -58.46
CA MET A 1 17.83 12.68 -58.34
C MET A 1 18.28 11.83 -57.17
N TYR A 2 18.76 10.63 -57.50
CA TYR A 2 19.38 9.64 -56.64
C TYR A 2 20.77 9.42 -57.23
N THR A 3 21.83 9.40 -56.42
CA THR A 3 23.12 8.84 -56.83
C THR A 3 23.59 7.81 -55.81
N ASN A 4 23.85 6.63 -56.36
CA ASN A 4 24.27 5.40 -55.75
C ASN A 4 25.82 5.29 -55.79
N ARG A 5 26.36 4.63 -54.76
CA ARG A 5 27.40 3.57 -54.77
C ARG A 5 28.43 3.53 -55.91
N LEU A 6 29.71 3.32 -55.55
CA LEU A 6 30.46 2.11 -55.96
C LEU A 6 31.74 1.87 -55.13
N LYS A 7 32.06 0.58 -54.98
CA LYS A 7 33.24 -0.06 -54.36
C LYS A 7 34.38 -0.17 -55.38
N VAL A 8 35.65 -0.25 -54.93
CA VAL A 8 36.66 -1.17 -55.49
C VAL A 8 37.64 -1.60 -54.39
N ALA A 9 37.97 -2.89 -54.39
CA ALA A 9 38.97 -3.56 -53.58
C ALA A 9 40.23 -3.88 -54.42
N LEU A 10 41.40 -3.85 -53.79
CA LEU A 10 42.65 -4.55 -54.15
C LEU A 10 43.29 -4.94 -52.80
N GLY A 11 43.89 -6.10 -52.54
CA GLY A 11 44.42 -7.15 -53.40
C GLY A 11 45.78 -7.60 -52.83
N THR A 12 45.76 -8.58 -51.92
CA THR A 12 46.77 -9.64 -51.61
C THR A 12 48.27 -9.36 -51.30
N MET A 13 48.66 -9.94 -50.15
CA MET A 13 49.85 -10.79 -49.83
C MET A 13 51.16 -10.24 -49.22
N LEU A 14 51.40 -10.74 -47.99
CA LEU A 14 52.64 -11.27 -47.36
C LEU A 14 53.89 -10.39 -47.19
N SER A 15 54.24 -10.05 -45.93
CA SER A 15 55.29 -10.75 -45.15
C SER A 15 55.69 -10.04 -43.82
N ALA A 16 55.95 -10.88 -42.80
CA ALA A 16 56.85 -10.76 -41.64
C ALA A 16 56.66 -9.73 -40.48
N VAL A 17 56.21 -10.28 -39.32
CA VAL A 17 56.80 -10.22 -37.95
C VAL A 17 57.24 -8.87 -37.35
N SER A 18 56.50 -8.35 -36.36
CA SER A 18 56.84 -8.38 -34.90
C SER A 18 56.10 -7.32 -34.07
N ILE A 19 55.48 -7.79 -32.98
CA ILE A 19 55.37 -7.21 -31.63
C ILE A 19 54.85 -5.77 -31.51
N GLY A 20 53.62 -5.63 -31.00
CA GLY A 20 53.08 -4.34 -30.54
C GLY A 20 51.67 -4.47 -29.98
N SER A 21 51.60 -4.86 -28.71
CA SER A 21 50.40 -4.90 -27.87
C SER A 21 49.56 -3.62 -27.92
N ILE A 22 48.31 -3.68 -28.40
CA ILE A 22 47.22 -2.83 -27.88
C ILE A 22 45.91 -3.64 -27.90
N SER A 23 45.74 -4.46 -26.88
CA SER A 23 44.45 -5.04 -26.51
C SER A 23 43.58 -3.90 -25.98
N SER A 24 42.72 -3.30 -26.82
CA SER A 24 41.60 -2.50 -26.33
C SER A 24 40.47 -3.45 -25.94
N PHE A 25 40.67 -4.20 -24.85
CA PHE A 25 39.55 -4.82 -24.16
C PHE A 25 38.80 -3.69 -23.46
N VAL A 26 37.57 -3.47 -23.92
CA VAL A 26 36.52 -2.78 -23.19
C VAL A 26 36.54 -3.32 -21.77
N VAL A 27 36.93 -2.47 -20.81
CA VAL A 27 36.77 -2.74 -19.39
C VAL A 27 35.26 -2.73 -19.12
N ALA A 28 34.63 -3.88 -19.32
CA ALA A 28 33.45 -4.19 -18.55
C ALA A 28 33.90 -4.13 -17.10
N CYS A 29 33.33 -3.21 -16.30
CA CYS A 29 33.38 -3.30 -14.85
C CYS A 29 32.65 -4.60 -14.45
N GLN A 30 33.34 -5.74 -14.57
CA GLN A 30 32.99 -6.95 -13.86
C GLN A 30 33.40 -6.71 -12.42
N THR A 31 32.51 -6.11 -11.63
CA THR A 31 32.62 -6.13 -10.18
C THR A 31 32.63 -7.60 -9.77
N LYS A 32 33.81 -8.10 -9.40
CA LYS A 32 34.01 -9.46 -8.92
C LYS A 32 33.04 -9.68 -7.76
N GLU A 33 32.21 -10.72 -7.86
CA GLU A 33 31.38 -11.19 -6.75
C GLU A 33 32.27 -11.35 -5.51
N SER A 34 32.10 -10.47 -4.54
CA SER A 34 32.95 -10.39 -3.35
C SER A 34 32.10 -10.28 -2.11
N TRP A 35 32.60 -10.79 -0.99
CA TRP A 35 31.88 -10.77 0.26
C TRP A 35 31.74 -9.35 0.79
N ASP A 36 30.51 -8.83 0.81
CA ASP A 36 30.25 -7.47 1.27
C ASP A 36 30.16 -7.42 2.80
N THR A 37 31.02 -6.61 3.42
CA THR A 37 31.04 -6.44 4.89
C THR A 37 30.01 -5.45 5.39
N THR A 38 29.36 -4.72 4.49
CA THR A 38 28.24 -3.82 4.78
C THR A 38 27.17 -4.07 3.74
N ILE A 39 25.93 -4.26 4.20
CA ILE A 39 24.75 -4.39 3.34
C ILE A 39 23.80 -3.23 3.63
N THR A 40 23.52 -2.42 2.62
CA THR A 40 22.59 -1.28 2.72
C THR A 40 21.20 -1.66 2.25
N ILE A 41 20.19 -1.45 3.10
CA ILE A 41 18.77 -1.64 2.80
C ILE A 41 18.12 -0.30 2.48
N ASN A 42 17.58 -0.17 1.27
CA ASN A 42 16.89 1.01 0.78
C ASN A 42 15.38 0.81 0.88
N ASN A 43 14.69 1.78 1.47
CA ASN A 43 13.23 1.79 1.56
C ASN A 43 12.69 3.19 1.27
N SER A 44 11.56 3.26 0.59
CA SER A 44 10.91 4.51 0.20
C SER A 44 9.93 5.05 1.24
N TRP A 45 9.58 4.25 2.26
CA TRP A 45 8.61 4.65 3.26
C TRP A 45 8.88 4.06 4.64
N ILE A 46 9.09 4.94 5.61
CA ILE A 46 9.25 4.62 7.03
C ILE A 46 8.48 5.69 7.82
N ASN A 47 7.56 5.27 8.69
CA ASN A 47 6.77 6.18 9.52
C ASN A 47 7.63 6.86 10.59
N ASP A 48 7.17 8.04 11.02
CA ASP A 48 7.74 8.77 12.14
C ASP A 48 7.92 7.87 13.38
N GLY A 49 9.03 8.09 14.10
CA GLY A 49 9.33 7.40 15.36
C GLY A 49 10.21 6.16 15.25
N PHE A 50 10.51 5.66 14.04
CA PHE A 50 11.55 4.65 13.84
C PHE A 50 12.96 5.24 13.98
N PHE A 51 13.20 6.33 13.25
CA PHE A 51 14.36 7.20 13.39
C PHE A 51 14.06 8.29 14.42
N SER A 52 15.11 8.88 15.00
CA SER A 52 14.95 10.07 15.84
C SER A 52 14.64 11.31 14.99
N ASN A 53 15.13 11.35 13.75
CA ASN A 53 14.78 12.34 12.75
C ASN A 53 14.85 11.74 11.34
N LEU A 54 13.89 12.12 10.49
CA LEU A 54 13.87 11.83 9.05
C LEU A 54 13.53 13.13 8.31
N ASP A 55 14.44 13.60 7.46
CA ASP A 55 14.16 14.70 6.54
C ASP A 55 13.42 14.16 5.31
N TYR A 56 12.13 14.49 5.21
CA TYR A 56 11.27 14.07 4.11
C TYR A 56 11.59 14.72 2.76
N ASN A 57 12.46 15.74 2.70
CA ASN A 57 12.91 16.33 1.45
C ASN A 57 14.13 15.61 0.86
N THR A 58 15.04 15.17 1.73
CA THR A 58 16.35 14.61 1.32
C THR A 58 16.48 13.11 1.55
N GLY A 59 15.65 12.52 2.42
CA GLY A 59 15.79 11.14 2.90
C GLY A 59 16.88 10.98 3.96
N ALA A 60 17.49 12.07 4.43
CA ALA A 60 18.51 12.00 5.47
C ALA A 60 17.90 11.55 6.81
N VAL A 61 18.57 10.59 7.48
CA VAL A 61 18.10 10.00 8.73
C VAL A 61 19.10 10.22 9.86
N THR A 62 18.57 10.38 11.07
CA THR A 62 19.34 10.24 12.31
C THR A 62 18.87 9.00 13.04
N ALA A 63 19.78 8.08 13.34
CA ALA A 63 19.45 6.84 14.02
C ALA A 63 18.87 7.11 15.41
N GLY A 64 17.72 6.51 15.70
CA GLY A 64 17.12 6.43 17.03
C GLY A 64 17.27 5.03 17.64
N ASP A 65 16.76 4.84 18.85
CA ASP A 65 16.90 3.57 19.58
C ASP A 65 16.23 2.41 18.84
N LYS A 66 15.08 2.64 18.21
CA LYS A 66 14.34 1.62 17.46
C LYS A 66 15.07 1.17 16.20
N SER A 67 15.62 2.13 15.44
CA SER A 67 16.44 1.80 14.26
C SER A 67 17.74 1.09 14.65
N LYS A 68 18.40 1.51 15.74
CA LYS A 68 19.62 0.83 16.24
C LYS A 68 19.31 -0.59 16.68
N ALA A 69 18.27 -0.79 17.49
CA ALA A 69 17.86 -2.11 17.96
C ALA A 69 17.55 -3.08 16.80
N PHE A 70 16.85 -2.59 15.75
CA PHE A 70 16.60 -3.40 14.56
C PHE A 70 17.89 -3.79 13.83
N ILE A 71 18.77 -2.82 13.57
CA ILE A 71 20.04 -3.06 12.86
C ILE A 71 20.94 -4.02 13.64
N GLU A 72 21.06 -3.83 14.96
CA GLU A 72 21.84 -4.69 15.84
C GLU A 72 21.29 -6.12 15.84
N LEU A 73 19.96 -6.27 15.93
CA LEU A 73 19.33 -7.58 15.92
C LEU A 73 19.50 -8.30 14.57
N LEU A 74 19.29 -7.61 13.45
CA LEU A 74 19.48 -8.17 12.11
C LEU A 74 20.95 -8.57 11.89
N THR A 75 21.88 -7.69 12.27
CA THR A 75 23.33 -7.94 12.22
C THR A 75 23.69 -9.19 13.02
N LYS A 76 23.17 -9.31 14.25
CA LYS A 76 23.40 -10.47 15.11
C LYS A 76 22.88 -11.76 14.46
N LYS A 77 21.61 -11.80 14.06
CA LYS A 77 20.98 -13.00 13.46
C LYS A 77 21.71 -13.43 12.18
N PHE A 78 22.08 -12.48 11.32
CA PHE A 78 22.85 -12.78 10.10
C PHE A 78 24.21 -13.40 10.42
N ASN A 79 25.00 -12.77 11.30
CA ASN A 79 26.35 -13.25 11.59
C ASN A 79 26.35 -14.56 12.38
N GLU A 80 25.33 -14.81 13.21
CA GLU A 80 25.13 -16.13 13.84
C GLU A 80 24.90 -17.23 12.79
N LEU A 81 24.09 -16.98 11.76
CA LEU A 81 23.88 -17.92 10.66
C LEU A 81 25.15 -18.10 9.82
N LYS A 82 25.85 -17.00 9.48
CA LYS A 82 27.13 -17.01 8.77
C LYS A 82 28.18 -17.86 9.49
N ASN A 83 28.33 -17.69 10.81
CA ASN A 83 29.35 -18.37 11.59
C ASN A 83 29.05 -19.87 11.82
N LYS A 84 27.79 -20.28 11.69
CA LYS A 84 27.38 -21.70 11.71
C LYS A 84 27.56 -22.41 10.37
N ASP A 85 27.73 -21.67 9.28
CA ASP A 85 27.82 -22.21 7.93
C ASP A 85 29.30 -22.34 7.50
N GLU A 86 29.72 -23.57 7.21
CA GLU A 86 31.13 -23.89 6.88
C GLU A 86 31.68 -23.10 5.69
N ALA A 87 30.83 -22.80 4.70
CA ALA A 87 31.23 -22.04 3.52
C ALA A 87 31.47 -20.56 3.82
N THR A 88 30.86 -20.01 4.88
CA THR A 88 30.86 -18.57 5.16
C THR A 88 31.47 -18.15 6.49
N LYS A 89 31.72 -19.06 7.42
CA LYS A 89 32.37 -18.75 8.71
C LYS A 89 33.73 -18.05 8.56
N LYS A 90 34.44 -18.33 7.46
CA LYS A 90 35.75 -17.72 7.12
C LYS A 90 35.69 -16.24 6.74
N PHE A 91 34.53 -15.74 6.31
CA PHE A 91 34.40 -14.35 5.89
C PHE A 91 34.25 -13.42 7.10
N LYS A 92 34.55 -12.13 6.90
CA LYS A 92 34.34 -11.10 7.91
C LYS A 92 32.85 -10.96 8.25
N ASP A 93 32.56 -10.53 9.46
CA ASP A 93 31.20 -10.20 9.87
C ASP A 93 30.64 -9.06 9.03
N VAL A 94 29.33 -9.11 8.81
CA VAL A 94 28.56 -8.15 8.00
C VAL A 94 27.83 -7.18 8.91
N LYS A 95 27.80 -5.90 8.54
CA LYS A 95 26.99 -4.85 9.17
C LYS A 95 25.84 -4.47 8.26
N PHE A 96 24.77 -3.94 8.83
CA PHE A 96 23.62 -3.45 8.08
C PHE A 96 23.43 -1.96 8.28
N ASP A 97 23.02 -1.28 7.21
CA ASP A 97 22.57 0.11 7.22
C ASP A 97 21.19 0.21 6.57
N ILE A 98 20.40 1.22 6.96
CA ILE A 98 19.14 1.58 6.28
C ILE A 98 19.25 2.99 5.72
N LYS A 99 18.88 3.15 4.45
CA LYS A 99 18.68 4.44 3.80
C LYS A 99 17.22 4.65 3.44
N VAL A 100 16.76 5.89 3.51
CA VAL A 100 15.46 6.29 2.98
C VAL A 100 15.66 6.89 1.59
N ASP A 101 15.05 6.27 0.59
CA ASP A 101 15.11 6.69 -0.80
C ASP A 101 13.70 6.80 -1.37
N PHE A 102 13.18 8.03 -1.41
CA PHE A 102 11.82 8.31 -1.87
C PHE A 102 11.61 8.08 -3.38
N ASP A 103 12.67 7.93 -4.17
CA ASP A 103 12.57 7.74 -5.62
C ASP A 103 12.45 6.26 -6.03
N LYS A 104 11.36 5.64 -5.56
CA LYS A 104 11.00 4.25 -5.87
C LYS A 104 10.88 3.91 -7.36
N LYS A 105 10.70 4.91 -8.23
CA LYS A 105 10.67 4.70 -9.69
C LYS A 105 12.04 4.28 -10.24
N THR A 106 13.12 4.61 -9.54
CA THR A 106 14.50 4.31 -9.97
C THR A 106 15.06 3.03 -9.38
N TYR A 107 14.35 2.35 -8.48
CA TYR A 107 14.87 1.16 -7.79
C TYR A 107 15.29 0.06 -8.78
N PHE A 108 14.49 -0.17 -9.83
CA PHE A 108 14.83 -1.16 -10.86
C PHE A 108 16.14 -0.82 -11.59
N SER A 109 16.30 0.42 -12.07
CA SER A 109 17.52 0.82 -12.76
C SER A 109 18.73 0.92 -11.82
N LYS A 110 18.52 1.16 -10.53
CA LYS A 110 19.57 1.08 -9.51
C LYS A 110 20.02 -0.37 -9.25
N LEU A 111 19.07 -1.31 -9.17
CA LEU A 111 19.38 -2.75 -9.10
C LEU A 111 20.17 -3.23 -10.34
N GLU A 112 19.79 -2.77 -11.54
CA GLU A 112 20.51 -3.06 -12.79
C GLU A 112 21.96 -2.58 -12.79
N LYS A 113 22.24 -1.43 -12.16
CA LYS A 113 23.60 -0.88 -12.05
C LYS A 113 24.54 -1.70 -11.18
N ASN A 114 24.00 -2.60 -10.35
CA ASN A 114 24.77 -3.43 -9.44
C ASN A 114 25.71 -2.62 -8.51
N ASP A 115 25.19 -1.52 -7.97
CA ASP A 115 25.93 -0.61 -7.10
C ASP A 115 26.15 -1.21 -5.69
N SER A 116 27.41 -1.42 -5.31
CA SER A 116 27.80 -1.97 -4.00
C SER A 116 27.56 -1.05 -2.81
N GLU A 117 27.21 0.22 -3.03
CA GLU A 117 26.80 1.12 -1.94
C GLU A 117 25.31 1.00 -1.59
N ASN A 118 24.53 0.30 -2.43
CA ASN A 118 23.08 0.16 -2.32
C ASN A 118 22.65 -1.25 -2.71
N ASP A 119 22.78 -2.18 -1.77
CA ASP A 119 22.70 -3.61 -2.05
C ASP A 119 21.27 -4.15 -2.18
N VAL A 120 20.37 -3.66 -1.33
CA VAL A 120 19.03 -4.22 -1.15
C VAL A 120 17.99 -3.11 -1.25
N TYR A 121 16.86 -3.42 -1.91
CA TYR A 121 15.72 -2.52 -2.06
C TYR A 121 14.43 -3.25 -1.66
N ILE A 122 13.60 -2.60 -0.84
CA ILE A 122 12.24 -3.04 -0.59
C ILE A 122 11.33 -2.32 -1.58
N ALA A 123 10.86 -3.06 -2.58
CA ALA A 123 10.28 -2.51 -3.80
C ALA A 123 8.82 -2.94 -3.98
N ASN A 124 7.97 -1.98 -4.31
CA ASN A 124 6.60 -2.24 -4.72
C ASN A 124 6.55 -2.67 -6.20
N TYR A 125 5.86 -3.78 -6.49
CA TYR A 125 5.77 -4.37 -7.82
C TYR A 125 5.30 -3.39 -8.92
N SER A 126 4.46 -2.42 -8.55
CA SER A 126 3.89 -1.43 -9.47
C SER A 126 4.94 -0.58 -10.21
N TYR A 127 6.13 -0.37 -9.63
CA TYR A 127 7.15 0.52 -10.21
C TYR A 127 8.01 -0.12 -11.29
N TYR A 128 8.09 -1.45 -11.32
CA TYR A 128 8.94 -2.18 -12.26
C TYR A 128 8.19 -3.30 -13.00
N LEU A 129 6.85 -3.33 -12.89
CA LEU A 129 6.02 -4.36 -13.49
C LEU A 129 6.29 -4.52 -15.01
N SER A 130 6.36 -3.41 -15.75
CA SER A 130 6.67 -3.42 -17.19
C SER A 130 8.06 -3.98 -17.51
N ASN A 131 8.99 -3.90 -16.55
CA ASN A 131 10.34 -4.40 -16.71
C ASN A 131 10.39 -5.92 -16.55
N VAL A 132 9.52 -6.51 -15.72
CA VAL A 132 9.57 -7.95 -15.40
C VAL A 132 8.45 -8.77 -16.05
N TRP A 133 7.35 -8.16 -16.50
CA TRP A 133 6.23 -8.82 -17.14
C TRP A 133 6.25 -8.62 -18.66
N ASP A 134 6.08 -9.70 -19.43
CA ASP A 134 5.82 -9.64 -20.86
C ASP A 134 4.31 -9.65 -21.09
N VAL A 135 3.75 -8.50 -21.50
CA VAL A 135 2.31 -8.34 -21.70
C VAL A 135 1.76 -9.18 -22.87
N ASN A 136 2.59 -9.44 -23.88
CA ASN A 136 2.17 -10.18 -25.08
C ASN A 136 2.16 -11.68 -24.79
N LYS A 137 3.18 -12.17 -24.08
CA LYS A 137 3.29 -13.59 -23.72
C LYS A 137 2.52 -13.95 -22.45
N LYS A 138 2.15 -12.95 -21.64
CA LYS A 138 1.54 -13.13 -20.32
C LYS A 138 2.40 -14.01 -19.40
N THR A 139 3.71 -13.74 -19.39
CA THR A 139 4.70 -14.48 -18.60
C THR A 139 5.71 -13.56 -17.95
N LEU A 140 6.35 -14.03 -16.88
CA LEU A 140 7.52 -13.39 -16.30
C LEU A 140 8.70 -13.45 -17.28
N LYS A 141 9.50 -12.38 -17.35
CA LYS A 141 10.77 -12.37 -18.09
C LYS A 141 11.82 -13.19 -17.33
N LYS A 142 12.64 -13.94 -18.06
CA LYS A 142 13.56 -14.94 -17.48
C LYS A 142 14.84 -14.35 -16.87
N ASP A 143 15.41 -13.31 -17.48
CA ASP A 143 16.62 -12.66 -16.97
C ASP A 143 16.24 -11.45 -16.13
N LEU A 144 16.26 -11.63 -14.81
CA LEU A 144 16.01 -10.57 -13.85
C LEU A 144 17.35 -9.93 -13.47
N PRO A 145 17.45 -8.58 -13.40
CA PRO A 145 18.68 -7.89 -13.05
C PRO A 145 18.95 -7.85 -11.53
N PHE A 146 18.24 -8.67 -10.75
CA PHE A 146 18.29 -8.69 -9.30
C PHE A 146 18.09 -10.11 -8.78
N LYS A 147 18.42 -10.31 -7.51
CA LYS A 147 18.19 -11.54 -6.75
C LYS A 147 16.98 -11.37 -5.85
N LEU A 148 16.20 -12.43 -5.71
CA LEU A 148 15.04 -12.47 -4.81
C LEU A 148 15.53 -12.77 -3.39
N VAL A 149 15.18 -11.92 -2.41
CA VAL A 149 15.58 -12.13 -1.01
C VAL A 149 14.40 -12.65 -0.20
N SER A 150 13.34 -11.87 -0.07
CA SER A 150 12.18 -12.18 0.76
C SER A 150 10.95 -11.46 0.27
N GLN A 151 9.76 -11.96 0.61
CA GLN A 151 8.50 -11.27 0.44
C GLN A 151 8.10 -10.61 1.76
N ALA A 152 7.78 -9.31 1.77
CA ALA A 152 7.21 -8.71 2.97
C ALA A 152 5.75 -9.14 3.14
N ALA A 153 5.34 -9.32 4.39
CA ALA A 153 3.97 -9.57 4.79
C ALA A 153 3.56 -8.53 5.84
N THR A 154 2.29 -8.14 5.81
CA THR A 154 1.72 -7.16 6.73
C THR A 154 0.64 -7.79 7.60
N LEU A 155 0.32 -7.16 8.72
CA LEU A 155 -0.79 -7.57 9.56
C LEU A 155 -2.11 -7.38 8.81
N GLN A 156 -2.96 -8.39 8.89
CA GLN A 156 -4.26 -8.36 8.24
C GLN A 156 -5.23 -7.42 8.98
N PHE A 157 -6.02 -6.62 8.25
CA PHE A 157 -7.10 -5.86 8.86
C PHE A 157 -8.20 -6.78 9.38
N ASN A 158 -8.88 -6.36 10.45
CA ASN A 158 -9.91 -7.17 11.11
C ASN A 158 -11.21 -7.33 10.28
N TRP A 159 -11.39 -6.53 9.22
CA TRP A 159 -12.48 -6.67 8.25
C TRP A 159 -12.11 -7.54 7.04
N GLN A 160 -10.83 -7.85 6.82
CA GLN A 160 -10.39 -8.64 5.67
C GLN A 160 -10.66 -10.14 5.88
N SER A 161 -11.03 -10.84 4.80
CA SER A 161 -11.30 -12.28 4.77
C SER A 161 -10.12 -13.14 4.28
N GLY A 162 -9.09 -12.52 3.70
CA GLY A 162 -7.91 -13.20 3.13
C GLY A 162 -7.41 -12.55 1.85
N ASP A 163 -6.41 -13.19 1.25
CA ASP A 163 -5.67 -12.66 0.10
C ASP A 163 -6.45 -12.85 -1.22
N ASN A 164 -7.38 -13.81 -1.24
CA ASN A 164 -8.08 -14.28 -2.45
C ASN A 164 -9.46 -13.66 -2.65
N THR A 165 -9.61 -12.39 -2.25
CA THR A 165 -10.86 -11.65 -2.48
C THR A 165 -10.72 -10.73 -3.68
N PHE A 166 -11.54 -10.93 -4.70
CA PHE A 166 -11.46 -10.22 -5.98
C PHE A 166 -12.80 -9.59 -6.35
N TYR A 167 -12.74 -8.63 -7.27
CA TYR A 167 -13.90 -7.99 -7.88
C TYR A 167 -14.73 -9.02 -8.66
N LYS A 168 -16.05 -8.89 -8.57
CA LYS A 168 -17.01 -9.71 -9.34
C LYS A 168 -17.89 -8.83 -10.21
N ASP A 169 -18.64 -7.92 -9.60
CA ASP A 169 -19.63 -7.08 -10.27
C ASP A 169 -19.75 -5.66 -9.70
N GLY A 170 -19.13 -5.39 -8.54
CA GLY A 170 -19.17 -4.11 -7.83
C GLY A 170 -20.50 -3.82 -7.13
N MET A 171 -21.49 -4.71 -7.19
CA MET A 171 -22.78 -4.52 -6.56
C MET A 171 -22.71 -4.79 -5.05
N LYS A 172 -23.78 -4.51 -4.32
CA LYS A 172 -23.83 -4.68 -2.86
C LYS A 172 -23.33 -6.04 -2.36
N GLU A 173 -23.57 -7.10 -3.13
CA GLU A 173 -23.16 -8.46 -2.78
C GLU A 173 -21.71 -8.82 -3.18
N ASP A 174 -21.03 -7.94 -3.94
CA ASP A 174 -19.63 -8.07 -4.30
C ASP A 174 -18.77 -8.17 -3.05
N SER A 175 -17.81 -9.09 -3.06
CA SER A 175 -16.95 -9.31 -1.90
C SER A 175 -16.11 -8.08 -1.52
N LEU A 176 -15.68 -7.25 -2.50
CA LEU A 176 -14.96 -6.01 -2.22
C LEU A 176 -15.86 -4.89 -1.66
N ARG A 177 -17.15 -4.90 -1.99
CA ARG A 177 -18.16 -4.03 -1.35
C ARG A 177 -18.41 -4.46 0.10
N LYS A 178 -18.53 -5.77 0.35
CA LYS A 178 -18.67 -6.32 1.70
C LYS A 178 -17.48 -6.00 2.61
N LEU A 179 -16.26 -6.04 2.08
CA LEU A 179 -15.07 -5.59 2.81
C LEU A 179 -15.15 -4.10 3.19
N ALA A 180 -15.61 -3.25 2.27
CA ALA A 180 -15.81 -1.83 2.53
C ALA A 180 -16.89 -1.56 3.59
N ASP A 181 -18.00 -2.31 3.55
CA ASP A 181 -19.07 -2.20 4.54
C ASP A 181 -18.60 -2.63 5.94
N GLU A 182 -17.87 -3.74 6.06
CA GLU A 182 -17.32 -4.16 7.35
C GLU A 182 -16.23 -3.19 7.85
N ASN A 183 -15.40 -2.64 6.96
CA ASN A 183 -14.47 -1.57 7.31
C ASN A 183 -15.19 -0.34 7.91
N ASN A 184 -16.22 0.17 7.22
CA ASN A 184 -17.02 1.30 7.71
C ASN A 184 -17.63 1.02 9.09
N LYS A 185 -18.14 -0.21 9.30
CA LYS A 185 -18.69 -0.63 10.59
C LYS A 185 -17.62 -0.68 11.68
N LYS A 186 -16.44 -1.25 11.39
CA LYS A 186 -15.35 -1.41 12.35
C LYS A 186 -14.81 -0.07 12.83
N TRP A 187 -14.68 0.91 11.93
CA TRP A 187 -14.27 2.26 12.28
C TRP A 187 -15.22 2.94 13.27
N LEU A 188 -16.52 2.75 13.08
CA LEU A 188 -17.55 3.35 13.92
C LEU A 188 -17.60 2.78 15.35
N GLU A 189 -16.99 1.62 15.61
CA GLU A 189 -16.87 1.06 16.97
C GLU A 189 -16.14 2.03 17.94
N TYR A 190 -15.32 2.94 17.41
CA TYR A 190 -14.53 3.91 18.17
C TYR A 190 -14.91 5.37 17.88
N GLY A 191 -16.08 5.59 17.25
CA GLY A 191 -16.54 6.91 16.83
C GLY A 191 -16.04 7.32 15.43
N GLU A 192 -16.33 8.56 15.06
CA GLU A 192 -16.08 9.07 13.72
C GLU A 192 -14.67 9.65 13.59
N TYR A 193 -13.96 9.33 12.51
CA TYR A 193 -12.71 10.03 12.18
C TYR A 193 -13.06 11.41 11.58
N PRO A 194 -12.38 12.52 11.94
CA PRO A 194 -11.09 12.62 12.62
C PRO A 194 -11.14 12.71 14.15
N GLU A 195 -12.26 12.43 14.82
CA GLU A 195 -12.41 12.61 16.28
C GLU A 195 -11.85 11.47 17.14
N TRP A 196 -11.19 10.49 16.52
CA TRP A 196 -10.58 9.34 17.21
C TRP A 196 -9.60 9.71 18.33
N TYR A 197 -8.95 10.88 18.28
CA TYR A 197 -8.12 11.40 19.36
C TYR A 197 -8.86 11.49 20.71
N THR A 198 -10.19 11.67 20.68
CA THR A 198 -11.03 11.71 21.91
C THR A 198 -11.20 10.35 22.56
N LYS A 199 -10.91 9.27 21.83
CA LYS A 199 -10.99 7.87 22.28
C LYS A 199 -9.61 7.20 22.37
N GLU A 200 -8.55 7.90 22.00
CA GLU A 200 -7.19 7.40 22.09
C GLU A 200 -6.79 7.23 23.57
N SER A 201 -6.20 6.08 23.90
CA SER A 201 -5.70 5.81 25.24
C SER A 201 -4.58 6.78 25.61
N LYS A 202 -4.70 7.41 26.79
CA LYS A 202 -3.71 8.39 27.29
C LYS A 202 -2.43 7.73 27.81
N ASP A 203 -2.49 6.47 28.24
CA ASP A 203 -1.36 5.71 28.76
C ASP A 203 -0.84 4.64 27.77
N GLY A 204 -1.40 4.61 26.56
CA GLY A 204 -1.08 3.61 25.53
C GLY A 204 -1.58 2.21 25.87
N LYS A 205 -2.41 2.02 26.90
CA LYS A 205 -2.98 0.72 27.26
C LYS A 205 -4.44 0.63 26.85
N ASN A 206 -4.88 -0.56 26.44
CA ASN A 206 -6.28 -0.83 26.17
C ASN A 206 -7.02 -1.06 27.50
N THR A 207 -7.39 0.02 28.19
CA THR A 207 -8.29 -0.07 29.34
C THR A 207 -9.72 -0.28 28.85
N ASN A 208 -10.23 -1.50 29.05
CA ASN A 208 -11.65 -1.88 28.95
C ASN A 208 -12.24 -2.02 27.53
N GLY A 209 -11.42 -2.17 26.47
CA GLY A 209 -11.90 -2.49 25.12
C GLY A 209 -12.65 -1.37 24.42
N LYS A 210 -12.64 -0.14 24.97
CA LYS A 210 -13.35 1.03 24.46
C LYS A 210 -12.42 2.17 24.01
N THR A 211 -11.10 1.92 24.02
CA THR A 211 -10.07 2.92 23.69
C THR A 211 -9.29 2.53 22.46
N LEU A 212 -8.97 3.50 21.61
CA LEU A 212 -8.04 3.34 20.49
C LEU A 212 -6.59 3.35 20.99
N HIS A 213 -5.77 2.47 20.44
CA HIS A 213 -4.35 2.36 20.76
C HIS A 213 -3.51 2.63 19.52
N PHE A 214 -2.85 3.79 19.52
CA PHE A 214 -1.87 4.19 18.51
C PHE A 214 -0.46 3.80 19.00
N ASP A 215 0.19 2.84 18.35
CA ASP A 215 1.50 2.31 18.75
C ASP A 215 2.71 3.21 18.37
N GLY A 216 2.41 4.46 18.01
CA GLY A 216 3.37 5.40 17.43
C GLY A 216 3.45 5.34 15.90
N SER A 217 2.85 4.34 15.26
CA SER A 217 2.81 4.18 13.80
C SER A 217 1.38 3.98 13.28
N LYS A 218 0.55 3.21 13.98
CA LYS A 218 -0.81 2.84 13.57
C LYS A 218 -1.76 2.54 14.73
N TYR A 219 -3.05 2.61 14.47
CA TYR A 219 -4.14 2.18 15.34
C TYR A 219 -4.27 0.66 15.31
N THR A 220 -3.71 0.00 16.32
CA THR A 220 -3.59 -1.48 16.39
C THR A 220 -4.94 -2.20 16.51
N ASN A 221 -5.99 -1.51 16.98
CA ASN A 221 -7.36 -2.05 17.12
C ASN A 221 -7.94 -2.62 15.81
N PHE A 222 -7.48 -2.12 14.66
CA PHE A 222 -8.01 -2.48 13.35
C PHE A 222 -7.30 -3.66 12.71
N TYR A 223 -6.33 -4.26 13.40
CA TYR A 223 -5.56 -5.39 12.90
C TYR A 223 -5.94 -6.66 13.65
N LYS A 224 -5.91 -7.79 12.94
CA LYS A 224 -6.04 -9.11 13.56
C LYS A 224 -4.76 -9.44 14.34
N ASN A 225 -4.92 -10.18 15.43
CA ASN A 225 -3.80 -10.57 16.26
C ASN A 225 -2.94 -11.64 15.57
N GLY A 226 -1.80 -11.23 15.01
CA GLY A 226 -0.80 -12.10 14.40
C GLY A 226 -1.18 -12.72 13.05
N ASP A 227 -2.37 -12.44 12.51
CA ASP A 227 -2.71 -12.87 11.14
C ASP A 227 -1.95 -12.00 10.15
N LEU A 228 -1.26 -12.65 9.22
CA LEU A 228 -0.47 -12.00 8.17
C LEU A 228 -1.14 -12.17 6.80
N THR A 229 -0.85 -11.24 5.92
CA THR A 229 -1.27 -11.26 4.51
C THR A 229 -0.12 -10.87 3.59
N TYR A 230 -0.09 -11.45 2.39
CA TYR A 230 0.82 -11.03 1.33
C TYR A 230 0.30 -9.84 0.53
N VAL A 231 -0.91 -9.36 0.81
CA VAL A 231 -1.58 -8.41 -0.07
C VAL A 231 -1.98 -7.13 0.63
N TYR A 232 -2.11 -6.09 -0.18
CA TYR A 232 -2.80 -4.86 0.17
C TYR A 232 -3.73 -4.45 -0.96
N ARG A 233 -4.57 -3.44 -0.72
CA ARG A 233 -5.56 -2.95 -1.66
C ARG A 233 -5.55 -1.43 -1.69
N GLY A 234 -6.08 -0.87 -2.77
CA GLY A 234 -6.63 0.48 -2.75
C GLY A 234 -8.08 0.45 -2.26
N ALA A 235 -8.58 1.64 -1.97
CA ALA A 235 -9.95 1.94 -1.60
C ALA A 235 -10.48 3.10 -2.46
N VAL A 236 -11.78 3.07 -2.72
CA VAL A 236 -12.52 4.21 -3.25
C VAL A 236 -13.32 4.79 -2.10
N LEU A 237 -12.94 6.00 -1.69
CA LEU A 237 -13.60 6.72 -0.60
C LEU A 237 -14.67 7.64 -1.18
N ILE A 238 -15.79 7.80 -0.47
CA ILE A 238 -16.87 8.73 -0.80
C ILE A 238 -17.15 9.65 0.37
N ALA A 239 -17.39 10.93 0.09
CA ALA A 239 -17.59 11.97 1.10
C ALA A 239 -18.81 12.85 0.82
N GLY A 240 -19.44 13.34 1.88
CA GLY A 240 -20.62 14.19 1.80
C GLY A 240 -21.65 13.79 2.85
N ASN A 241 -22.83 14.42 2.80
CA ASN A 241 -23.98 13.95 3.58
C ASN A 241 -24.57 12.67 2.97
N GLU A 242 -25.58 12.10 3.62
CA GLU A 242 -26.24 10.86 3.17
C GLU A 242 -26.69 10.93 1.72
N ALA A 243 -27.36 12.03 1.32
CA ALA A 243 -27.86 12.22 -0.04
C ALA A 243 -26.73 12.33 -1.09
N ASP A 244 -25.63 13.01 -0.76
CA ASP A 244 -24.44 13.07 -1.62
C ASP A 244 -23.88 11.66 -1.88
N ARG A 245 -23.74 10.86 -0.82
CA ARG A 245 -23.19 9.50 -0.90
C ARG A 245 -24.13 8.55 -1.63
N GLU A 246 -25.43 8.63 -1.38
CA GLU A 246 -26.45 7.86 -2.11
C GLU A 246 -26.43 8.14 -3.60
N LYS A 247 -26.25 9.41 -4.01
CA LYS A 247 -26.10 9.78 -5.42
C LYS A 247 -24.90 9.08 -6.07
N ILE A 248 -23.76 9.05 -5.38
CA ILE A 248 -22.55 8.38 -5.87
C ILE A 248 -22.76 6.86 -5.96
N ILE A 249 -23.35 6.25 -4.92
CA ILE A 249 -23.67 4.82 -4.90
C ILE A 249 -24.63 4.46 -6.03
N LYS A 250 -25.65 5.27 -6.28
CA LYS A 250 -26.59 5.05 -7.39
C LYS A 250 -25.88 5.08 -8.74
N ALA A 251 -25.03 6.08 -8.99
CA ALA A 251 -24.26 6.18 -10.24
C ALA A 251 -23.30 5.00 -10.42
N TRP A 252 -22.72 4.50 -9.32
CA TRP A 252 -21.93 3.27 -9.31
C TRP A 252 -22.79 2.05 -9.67
N GLU A 253 -23.86 1.77 -8.92
CA GLU A 253 -24.71 0.59 -9.13
C GLU A 253 -25.42 0.58 -10.49
N SER A 254 -25.75 1.75 -11.04
CA SER A 254 -26.28 1.88 -12.40
C SER A 254 -25.20 1.85 -13.49
N LYS A 255 -23.92 1.67 -13.12
CA LYS A 255 -22.75 1.73 -14.00
C LYS A 255 -22.70 2.98 -14.87
N ASN A 256 -23.17 4.11 -14.35
CA ASN A 256 -23.19 5.39 -15.04
C ASN A 256 -21.90 6.17 -14.74
N TRP A 257 -20.88 5.97 -15.57
CA TRP A 257 -19.58 6.61 -15.40
C TRP A 257 -19.65 8.13 -15.40
N GLU A 258 -20.46 8.72 -16.29
CA GLU A 258 -20.56 10.17 -16.44
C GLU A 258 -21.17 10.81 -15.18
N GLU A 259 -22.24 10.23 -14.64
CA GLU A 259 -22.79 10.71 -13.37
C GLU A 259 -21.83 10.47 -12.20
N PHE A 260 -21.10 9.36 -12.21
CA PHE A 260 -20.16 9.01 -11.16
C PHE A 260 -19.01 10.03 -11.08
N ILE A 261 -18.27 10.25 -12.19
CA ILE A 261 -17.10 11.13 -12.23
C ILE A 261 -17.44 12.60 -11.96
N LYS A 262 -18.66 13.05 -12.33
CA LYS A 262 -19.14 14.41 -12.08
C LYS A 262 -19.36 14.75 -10.59
N ASN A 263 -19.35 13.76 -9.69
CA ASN A 263 -19.33 14.02 -8.24
C ASN A 263 -17.95 14.48 -7.73
N GLY A 264 -16.96 14.54 -8.62
CA GLY A 264 -15.65 15.08 -8.35
C GLY A 264 -14.70 14.06 -7.74
N VAL A 265 -13.50 13.96 -8.32
CA VAL A 265 -12.49 12.96 -7.94
C VAL A 265 -11.22 13.67 -7.46
N VAL A 266 -10.63 13.18 -6.38
CA VAL A 266 -9.32 13.63 -5.89
C VAL A 266 -8.33 12.47 -5.81
N TYR A 267 -7.11 12.71 -6.28
CA TYR A 267 -5.97 11.81 -6.15
C TYR A 267 -4.63 12.57 -6.13
N GLU A 268 -3.63 12.00 -5.46
CA GLU A 268 -2.33 12.67 -5.28
C GLU A 268 -1.41 12.45 -6.49
N LYS A 269 -1.14 11.21 -6.87
CA LYS A 269 -0.12 10.88 -7.88
C LYS A 269 -0.60 9.75 -8.78
N THR A 270 -0.43 9.92 -10.09
CA THR A 270 -0.73 8.87 -11.08
C THR A 270 0.19 7.66 -11.00
N SER A 271 1.37 7.84 -10.39
CA SER A 271 2.30 6.74 -10.11
C SER A 271 1.98 5.98 -8.82
N SER A 272 0.94 6.36 -8.07
CA SER A 272 0.53 5.59 -6.88
C SER A 272 -0.16 4.30 -7.29
N ALA A 273 0.20 3.21 -6.63
CA ALA A 273 -0.40 1.91 -6.87
C ALA A 273 -1.82 1.86 -6.27
N GLY A 274 -1.91 1.73 -4.94
CA GLY A 274 -3.18 1.73 -4.20
C GLY A 274 -3.87 3.10 -4.07
N GLY A 275 -3.25 4.21 -4.49
CA GLY A 275 -3.88 5.53 -4.54
C GLY A 275 -4.22 6.06 -5.93
N TYR A 276 -4.08 5.24 -6.99
CA TYR A 276 -4.50 5.62 -8.35
C TYR A 276 -4.70 4.43 -9.27
N LYS A 277 -3.64 3.66 -9.54
CA LYS A 277 -3.64 2.65 -10.61
C LYS A 277 -4.67 1.55 -10.37
N TYR A 278 -4.86 1.14 -9.12
CA TYR A 278 -5.82 0.08 -8.77
C TYR A 278 -7.27 0.56 -8.93
N GLN A 279 -7.56 1.81 -8.60
CA GLN A 279 -8.85 2.44 -8.82
C GLN A 279 -9.16 2.59 -10.31
N VAL A 280 -8.18 3.00 -11.12
CA VAL A 280 -8.31 3.07 -12.59
C VAL A 280 -8.70 1.71 -13.15
N ALA A 281 -8.02 0.64 -12.74
CA ALA A 281 -8.29 -0.72 -13.20
C ALA A 281 -9.66 -1.23 -12.73
N LEU A 282 -10.05 -0.89 -11.49
CA LEU A 282 -11.38 -1.19 -10.95
C LEU A 282 -12.48 -0.50 -11.76
N PHE A 283 -12.32 0.79 -12.07
CA PHE A 283 -13.31 1.55 -12.84
C PHE A 283 -13.42 1.05 -14.28
N ALA A 284 -12.29 0.68 -14.89
CA ALA A 284 -12.29 0.07 -16.21
C ALA A 284 -13.09 -1.26 -16.23
N ARG A 285 -13.00 -2.07 -15.16
CA ARG A 285 -13.86 -3.25 -15.01
C ARG A 285 -15.33 -2.88 -14.83
N HIS A 286 -15.61 -2.00 -13.88
CA HIS A 286 -16.97 -1.76 -13.41
C HIS A 286 -17.83 -1.03 -14.44
N PHE A 287 -17.28 0.02 -15.05
CA PHE A 287 -17.98 0.85 -16.04
C PHE A 287 -17.79 0.37 -17.48
N ASN A 288 -17.25 -0.84 -17.67
CA ASN A 288 -16.97 -1.44 -18.97
C ASN A 288 -16.15 -0.53 -19.90
N LYS A 289 -15.10 0.07 -19.37
CA LYS A 289 -14.14 0.90 -20.12
C LYS A 289 -12.79 0.21 -20.24
N THR A 290 -11.90 0.74 -21.05
CA THR A 290 -10.48 0.40 -21.04
C THR A 290 -9.75 1.20 -19.96
N VAL A 291 -8.58 0.69 -19.52
CA VAL A 291 -7.70 1.42 -18.60
C VAL A 291 -7.28 2.77 -19.20
N SER A 292 -7.04 2.83 -20.50
CA SER A 292 -6.65 4.06 -21.20
C SER A 292 -7.79 5.10 -21.21
N GLU A 293 -9.03 4.69 -21.48
CA GLU A 293 -10.18 5.60 -21.42
C GLU A 293 -10.38 6.19 -20.02
N ILE A 294 -10.26 5.38 -18.96
CA ILE A 294 -10.38 5.89 -17.58
C ILE A 294 -9.26 6.90 -17.29
N LYS A 295 -8.02 6.60 -17.71
CA LYS A 295 -6.91 7.55 -17.56
C LYS A 295 -7.15 8.85 -18.33
N GLU A 296 -7.64 8.76 -19.57
CA GLU A 296 -7.98 9.95 -20.37
C GLU A 296 -9.09 10.78 -19.71
N ASP A 297 -10.11 10.13 -19.15
CA ASP A 297 -11.20 10.81 -18.45
C ASP A 297 -10.72 11.49 -17.15
N LEU A 298 -9.77 10.89 -16.42
CA LEU A 298 -9.20 11.47 -15.20
C LEU A 298 -8.16 12.54 -15.50
N GLU A 299 -7.31 12.34 -16.52
CA GLU A 299 -6.12 13.15 -16.79
C GLU A 299 -6.33 14.20 -17.88
N GLY A 300 -7.29 13.99 -18.78
CA GLY A 300 -7.59 14.84 -19.93
C GLY A 300 -8.55 16.00 -19.65
N LYS A 301 -9.03 16.61 -20.74
CA LYS A 301 -9.83 17.85 -20.71
C LYS A 301 -11.31 17.65 -20.42
N LYS A 302 -11.89 16.51 -20.82
CA LYS A 302 -13.35 16.27 -20.78
C LYS A 302 -13.97 16.49 -19.41
N TYR A 303 -13.31 16.01 -18.35
CA TYR A 303 -13.81 16.12 -16.98
C TYR A 303 -12.92 16.98 -16.08
N GLU A 304 -11.97 17.76 -16.63
CA GLU A 304 -10.95 18.43 -15.81
C GLU A 304 -11.52 19.30 -14.68
N GLN A 305 -12.67 19.95 -14.92
CA GLN A 305 -13.40 20.76 -13.95
C GLN A 305 -13.95 19.99 -12.74
N TYR A 306 -13.95 18.65 -12.78
CA TYR A 306 -14.36 17.76 -11.71
C TYR A 306 -13.18 17.04 -11.04
N ILE A 307 -11.93 17.24 -11.51
CA ILE A 307 -10.78 16.48 -11.03
C ILE A 307 -9.81 17.36 -10.25
N VAL A 308 -9.49 16.94 -9.02
CA VAL A 308 -8.45 17.54 -8.18
C VAL A 308 -7.20 16.64 -8.22
N LYS A 309 -6.20 17.05 -9.01
CA LYS A 309 -4.94 16.32 -9.21
C LYS A 309 -3.85 16.85 -8.28
N GLY A 310 -2.92 16.00 -7.85
CA GLY A 310 -1.72 16.45 -7.13
C GLY A 310 -1.94 16.73 -5.64
N GLN A 311 -3.15 16.52 -5.13
CA GLN A 311 -3.50 16.82 -3.76
C GLN A 311 -3.73 15.55 -2.95
N LYS A 312 -3.28 15.55 -1.70
CA LYS A 312 -3.54 14.43 -0.78
C LYS A 312 -5.05 14.28 -0.56
N VAL A 313 -5.56 13.07 -0.72
CA VAL A 313 -6.98 12.75 -0.48
C VAL A 313 -7.37 13.12 0.96
N SER A 314 -6.51 12.80 1.93
CA SER A 314 -6.66 13.23 3.31
C SER A 314 -6.83 14.75 3.48
N ALA A 315 -6.23 15.56 2.62
CA ALA A 315 -6.31 17.01 2.75
C ALA A 315 -7.55 17.62 2.09
N GLN A 316 -8.09 17.02 1.01
CA GLN A 316 -9.05 17.68 0.11
C GLN A 316 -10.41 16.97 -0.03
N LEU A 317 -10.51 15.68 0.27
CA LEU A 317 -11.75 14.93 0.09
C LEU A 317 -12.90 15.54 0.91
N GLY A 318 -14.01 15.85 0.23
CA GLY A 318 -15.19 16.48 0.85
C GLY A 318 -15.01 17.98 1.15
N LYS A 319 -13.96 18.64 0.67
CA LYS A 319 -13.70 20.07 0.90
C LYS A 319 -13.82 20.91 -0.35
N LYS A 320 -14.46 22.07 -0.22
CA LYS A 320 -14.59 23.03 -1.32
C LYS A 320 -13.23 23.51 -1.80
N GLN A 321 -13.01 23.45 -3.11
CA GLN A 321 -11.78 23.94 -3.72
C GLN A 321 -11.85 25.47 -3.89
N GLY A 322 -11.25 26.24 -2.98
CA GLY A 322 -11.07 27.71 -3.13
C GLY A 322 -12.23 28.45 -3.82
N ASN A 323 -11.92 29.15 -4.92
CA ASN A 323 -12.89 29.92 -5.72
C ASN A 323 -13.78 29.06 -6.66
N SER A 324 -13.68 27.72 -6.58
CA SER A 324 -14.49 26.79 -7.36
C SER A 324 -15.70 26.29 -6.55
N GLN A 325 -16.78 25.94 -7.25
CA GLN A 325 -17.91 25.22 -6.63
C GLN A 325 -17.64 23.72 -6.51
N LEU A 326 -16.49 23.23 -7.03
CA LEU A 326 -16.11 21.82 -6.93
C LEU A 326 -15.84 21.43 -5.48
N VAL A 327 -16.53 20.37 -5.04
CA VAL A 327 -16.20 19.61 -3.84
C VAL A 327 -15.91 18.19 -4.30
N PRO A 328 -14.65 17.71 -4.31
CA PRO A 328 -14.35 16.34 -4.71
C PRO A 328 -14.95 15.39 -3.69
N ARG A 329 -15.91 14.56 -4.12
CA ARG A 329 -16.61 13.61 -3.25
C ARG A 329 -16.11 12.18 -3.38
N ILE A 330 -15.23 11.90 -4.33
CA ILE A 330 -14.62 10.58 -4.54
C ILE A 330 -13.11 10.72 -4.35
N GLY A 331 -12.52 9.88 -3.50
CA GLY A 331 -11.09 9.89 -3.20
C GLY A 331 -10.44 8.53 -3.48
N PHE A 332 -9.23 8.55 -4.06
CA PHE A 332 -8.41 7.35 -4.27
C PHE A 332 -7.31 7.26 -3.22
N ASP A 333 -7.35 6.20 -2.42
CA ASP A 333 -6.42 6.04 -1.31
C ASP A 333 -6.13 4.57 -1.04
N ASP A 334 -5.11 4.27 -0.24
CA ASP A 334 -4.83 2.91 0.21
C ASP A 334 -5.91 2.41 1.18
N GLU A 335 -6.21 1.12 1.17
CA GLU A 335 -7.13 0.50 2.13
C GLU A 335 -6.64 0.73 3.56
N GLY A 336 -7.50 1.31 4.41
CA GLY A 336 -7.17 1.51 5.82
C GLY A 336 -6.29 2.72 6.11
N SER A 337 -6.11 3.67 5.18
CA SER A 337 -5.17 4.81 5.32
C SER A 337 -5.31 5.65 6.61
N TYR A 338 -6.52 5.71 7.17
CA TYR A 338 -6.84 6.29 8.47
C TYR A 338 -6.08 5.64 9.62
N ASN A 339 -5.81 4.34 9.53
CA ASN A 339 -5.24 3.55 10.61
C ASN A 339 -3.80 3.94 10.92
N TRP A 340 -3.01 4.33 9.92
CA TRP A 340 -1.65 4.86 10.11
C TRP A 340 -1.60 6.39 10.01
N THR A 341 -2.76 7.05 9.96
CA THR A 341 -2.87 8.50 10.01
C THR A 341 -3.36 8.93 11.39
N LYS A 342 -2.41 9.27 12.27
CA LYS A 342 -2.75 9.69 13.64
C LYS A 342 -3.78 10.83 13.65
N SER A 343 -4.90 10.59 14.33
CA SER A 343 -5.91 11.60 14.65
C SER A 343 -5.37 12.60 15.68
N LYS A 344 -5.71 13.88 15.52
CA LYS A 344 -5.31 14.99 16.40
C LYS A 344 -6.48 15.96 16.54
N GLU A 345 -6.57 16.66 17.66
CA GLU A 345 -7.68 17.57 17.99
C GLU A 345 -8.01 18.60 16.91
N LYS A 346 -6.99 19.12 16.23
CA LYS A 346 -7.12 20.12 15.15
C LYS A 346 -6.79 19.53 13.77
N SER A 347 -6.90 18.21 13.63
CA SER A 347 -6.63 17.55 12.36
C SER A 347 -7.73 17.91 11.36
N GLU A 348 -7.30 18.45 10.22
CA GLU A 348 -8.17 18.65 9.06
C GLU A 348 -8.10 17.47 8.09
N LYS A 349 -7.37 16.39 8.43
CA LYS A 349 -7.29 15.21 7.57
C LYS A 349 -8.65 14.51 7.54
N TYR A 350 -9.10 14.11 6.35
CA TYR A 350 -10.39 13.45 6.06
C TYR A 350 -11.60 14.09 6.75
N LYS A 351 -11.58 15.41 6.89
CA LYS A 351 -12.65 16.19 7.50
C LYS A 351 -13.39 17.00 6.43
N PRO A 352 -14.58 16.56 5.96
CA PRO A 352 -15.36 17.33 5.00
C PRO A 352 -15.73 18.73 5.55
N THR A 353 -16.01 19.69 4.67
CA THR A 353 -16.35 21.07 5.08
C THR A 353 -17.55 21.13 6.02
N ASP A 354 -18.59 20.34 5.74
CA ASP A 354 -19.83 20.31 6.52
C ASP A 354 -19.81 19.23 7.63
N PHE A 355 -18.62 18.79 8.05
CA PHE A 355 -18.45 17.90 9.18
C PHE A 355 -18.88 18.61 10.47
N LYS A 356 -19.79 17.99 11.20
CA LYS A 356 -20.25 18.43 12.52
C LYS A 356 -19.61 17.53 13.58
N PRO A 357 -18.78 18.09 14.48
CA PRO A 357 -18.25 17.35 15.62
C PRO A 357 -19.37 16.70 16.42
N THR A 358 -19.10 15.53 16.98
CA THR A 358 -20.04 14.88 17.89
C THR A 358 -20.19 15.77 19.12
N GLU A 359 -21.41 16.22 19.45
CA GLU A 359 -21.62 17.03 20.65
C GLU A 359 -21.12 16.27 21.88
N ASN A 360 -20.14 16.86 22.59
CA ASN A 360 -19.72 16.36 23.89
C ASN A 360 -20.92 16.45 24.84
N THR A 361 -21.50 15.31 25.20
CA THR A 361 -22.34 15.19 26.40
C THR A 361 -21.44 15.28 27.64
N MET A 362 -20.83 16.44 27.82
CA MET A 362 -20.25 16.90 29.08
C MET A 362 -21.01 18.14 29.52
N ASN A 363 -22.26 17.95 29.93
CA ASN A 363 -22.91 18.82 30.89
C ASN A 363 -23.56 17.93 31.94
N GLY A 364 -22.95 17.95 33.13
CA GLY A 364 -23.48 17.26 34.30
C GLY A 364 -24.81 17.85 34.75
N GLY A 365 -25.60 17.01 35.41
CA GLY A 365 -26.54 17.42 36.44
C GLY A 365 -27.78 18.17 35.96
N LYS A 366 -28.83 17.42 35.63
CA LYS A 366 -30.06 17.40 36.45
C LYS A 366 -31.00 16.33 35.92
N ALA A 367 -31.16 15.29 36.74
CA ALA A 367 -32.34 14.45 36.67
C ALA A 367 -33.58 15.33 36.82
N MET A 368 -34.47 15.31 35.84
CA MET A 368 -35.89 15.54 36.09
C MET A 368 -36.58 14.19 36.02
N MET A 369 -36.76 13.62 37.20
CA MET A 369 -37.83 12.70 37.50
C MET A 369 -39.15 13.42 37.22
N THR A 370 -39.93 12.93 36.27
CA THR A 370 -41.38 13.12 36.29
C THR A 370 -42.04 11.76 36.19
N ALA A 371 -42.93 11.56 37.16
CA ALA A 371 -43.49 10.29 37.57
C ALA A 371 -44.41 9.69 36.51
N ALA A 372 -44.49 8.36 36.57
CA ALA A 372 -45.48 7.56 35.89
C ALA A 372 -46.91 7.94 36.31
N THR A 373 -47.82 7.95 35.34
CA THR A 373 -49.21 7.56 35.57
C THR A 373 -49.63 6.59 34.46
N THR A 374 -49.88 5.37 34.90
CA THR A 374 -50.52 4.28 34.17
C THR A 374 -51.98 4.60 33.87
N SER A 375 -52.43 4.31 32.65
CA SER A 375 -53.83 3.94 32.39
C SER A 375 -53.89 3.06 31.15
N ALA A 376 -54.25 1.80 31.38
CA ALA A 376 -54.45 0.78 30.37
C ALA A 376 -55.90 0.84 29.84
N THR A 377 -56.06 0.75 28.52
CA THR A 377 -57.23 0.15 27.86
C THR A 377 -56.77 -0.42 26.52
N ALA A 378 -56.93 -1.73 26.35
CA ALA A 378 -56.57 -2.48 25.16
C ALA A 378 -57.76 -2.58 24.20
N ALA A 379 -57.48 -2.44 22.90
CA ALA A 379 -58.32 -2.91 21.80
C ALA A 379 -57.40 -3.41 20.66
N PRO A 380 -57.76 -4.47 19.92
CA PRO A 380 -56.84 -5.16 19.02
C PRO A 380 -56.72 -4.42 17.68
N VAL A 381 -55.49 -4.11 17.29
CA VAL A 381 -55.18 -3.48 15.99
C VAL A 381 -54.61 -4.55 15.05
N ALA A 382 -55.13 -4.57 13.82
CA ALA A 382 -54.75 -5.42 12.70
C ALA A 382 -53.22 -5.50 12.46
N PRO A 383 -52.70 -6.59 11.85
CA PRO A 383 -51.26 -6.77 11.67
C PRO A 383 -50.67 -5.66 10.81
N ALA A 384 -49.73 -4.92 11.40
CA ALA A 384 -48.93 -3.91 10.71
C ALA A 384 -48.06 -4.56 9.62
N PRO A 385 -47.84 -3.89 8.48
CA PRO A 385 -46.94 -4.38 7.44
C PRO A 385 -45.53 -4.57 7.99
N ALA A 386 -44.86 -5.62 7.49
CA ALA A 386 -43.54 -6.05 7.92
C ALA A 386 -42.58 -4.89 8.14
N ALA A 387 -42.01 -4.82 9.35
CA ALA A 387 -40.98 -3.87 9.70
C ALA A 387 -39.82 -3.95 8.70
N LYS A 388 -39.45 -2.80 8.11
CA LYS A 388 -38.17 -2.66 7.40
C LYS A 388 -37.05 -3.16 8.32
N PRO A 389 -36.03 -3.87 7.79
CA PRO A 389 -34.89 -4.28 8.58
C PRO A 389 -34.27 -3.06 9.27
N ALA A 390 -33.98 -3.19 10.56
CA ALA A 390 -33.28 -2.17 11.33
C ALA A 390 -31.97 -1.84 10.62
N VAL A 391 -31.87 -0.63 10.07
CA VAL A 391 -30.64 -0.08 9.51
C VAL A 391 -29.69 0.08 10.70
N ASN A 392 -28.63 -0.73 10.74
CA ASN A 392 -27.59 -0.64 11.75
C ASN A 392 -27.16 0.83 11.93
N GLY A 393 -27.20 1.29 13.18
CA GLY A 393 -27.26 2.69 13.53
C GLY A 393 -26.12 3.54 13.01
N MET A 394 -26.47 4.56 12.23
CA MET A 394 -26.38 5.97 12.62
C MET A 394 -26.87 6.80 11.43
N LYS A 395 -28.00 7.51 11.57
CA LYS A 395 -28.23 8.72 10.77
C LYS A 395 -27.00 9.61 10.89
N ASP A 396 -26.62 10.31 9.83
CA ASP A 396 -25.48 11.25 9.80
C ASP A 396 -25.65 12.38 10.84
N LYS A 397 -25.38 12.08 12.12
CA LYS A 397 -25.40 13.09 13.20
C LYS A 397 -24.31 14.15 12.97
N ASN A 398 -23.27 13.77 12.24
CA ASN A 398 -22.07 14.56 11.98
C ASN A 398 -22.11 15.32 10.64
N GLY A 399 -23.29 15.46 9.99
CA GLY A 399 -23.38 16.16 8.71
C GLY A 399 -22.64 15.42 7.60
N ALA A 400 -21.60 16.04 7.02
CA ALA A 400 -20.79 15.39 5.98
C ALA A 400 -19.64 14.57 6.57
N ILE A 401 -19.50 13.33 6.09
CA ILE A 401 -18.53 12.33 6.58
C ILE A 401 -17.86 11.61 5.40
N VAL A 402 -16.82 10.82 5.69
CA VAL A 402 -16.14 9.96 4.70
C VAL A 402 -16.46 8.49 4.97
N ARG A 403 -16.72 7.72 3.92
CA ARG A 403 -16.93 6.27 3.96
C ARG A 403 -16.15 5.60 2.84
N THR A 404 -15.85 4.31 3.00
CA THR A 404 -15.34 3.49 1.90
C THR A 404 -16.52 2.98 1.07
N LEU A 405 -16.51 3.22 -0.24
CA LEU A 405 -17.49 2.67 -1.18
C LEU A 405 -17.17 1.21 -1.51
N THR A 406 -15.91 0.96 -1.91
CA THR A 406 -15.43 -0.37 -2.33
C THR A 406 -13.91 -0.45 -2.19
N MET A 407 -13.39 -1.67 -2.01
CA MET A 407 -11.97 -1.96 -2.16
C MET A 407 -11.61 -2.26 -3.62
N THR A 408 -10.32 -2.29 -3.95
CA THR A 408 -9.80 -2.77 -5.24
C THR A 408 -9.43 -4.25 -5.18
N ASN A 409 -9.10 -4.83 -6.35
CA ASN A 409 -8.39 -6.11 -6.39
C ASN A 409 -7.10 -6.04 -5.55
N PRO A 410 -6.68 -7.16 -4.96
CA PRO A 410 -5.47 -7.20 -4.15
C PRO A 410 -4.23 -7.16 -5.05
N ALA A 411 -3.15 -6.60 -4.51
CA ALA A 411 -1.82 -6.65 -5.09
C ALA A 411 -0.83 -7.17 -4.05
N GLY A 412 0.28 -7.75 -4.52
CA GLY A 412 1.35 -8.20 -3.63
C GLY A 412 1.94 -7.02 -2.87
N TYR A 413 2.18 -7.22 -1.57
CA TYR A 413 2.94 -6.29 -0.74
C TYR A 413 4.40 -6.22 -1.21
N ASP A 414 5.16 -5.27 -0.70
CA ASP A 414 6.50 -5.01 -1.22
C ASP A 414 7.46 -6.22 -1.08
N VAL A 415 8.38 -6.33 -2.02
CA VAL A 415 9.35 -7.44 -2.11
C VAL A 415 10.76 -6.95 -1.84
N VAL A 416 11.57 -7.76 -1.17
CA VAL A 416 12.98 -7.48 -0.90
C VAL A 416 13.82 -8.05 -2.03
N LEU A 417 14.49 -7.16 -2.76
CA LEU A 417 15.33 -7.47 -3.92
C LEU A 417 16.78 -7.05 -3.65
N ALA A 418 17.74 -7.88 -4.06
CA ALA A 418 19.16 -7.56 -3.95
C ALA A 418 19.78 -7.36 -5.34
N ARG A 419 20.82 -6.53 -5.42
CA ARG A 419 21.61 -6.37 -6.64
C ARG A 419 22.24 -7.69 -7.09
N LYS A 420 22.47 -7.83 -8.40
CA LYS A 420 22.96 -9.08 -9.02
C LYS A 420 24.33 -9.55 -8.49
N GLY A 421 25.19 -8.63 -8.07
CA GLY A 421 26.53 -8.93 -7.57
C GLY A 421 26.65 -9.25 -6.09
N LEU A 422 25.57 -9.13 -5.30
CA LEU A 422 25.58 -9.59 -3.91
C LEU A 422 25.65 -11.12 -3.91
N LEU A 423 26.56 -11.72 -3.15
CA LEU A 423 26.77 -13.18 -3.18
C LEU A 423 25.48 -13.95 -2.87
N ASP A 424 25.22 -15.05 -3.57
CA ASP A 424 24.03 -15.89 -3.36
C ASP A 424 23.90 -16.34 -1.91
N LYS A 425 25.05 -16.63 -1.28
CA LYS A 425 25.08 -17.03 0.10
C LYS A 425 24.75 -15.88 1.07
N GLN A 426 25.12 -14.64 0.74
CA GLN A 426 24.67 -13.47 1.51
C GLN A 426 23.17 -13.24 1.34
N VAL A 427 22.63 -13.44 0.13
CA VAL A 427 21.18 -13.38 -0.12
C VAL A 427 20.42 -14.44 0.69
N GLU A 428 20.90 -15.68 0.69
CA GLU A 428 20.31 -16.78 1.47
C GLU A 428 20.33 -16.47 2.97
N LEU A 429 21.47 -16.04 3.50
CA LEU A 429 21.64 -15.72 4.92
C LEU A 429 20.79 -14.51 5.33
N LEU A 430 20.69 -13.49 4.48
CA LEU A 430 19.84 -12.33 4.69
C LEU A 430 18.36 -12.72 4.73
N SER A 431 17.92 -13.53 3.77
CA SER A 431 16.54 -14.05 3.73
C SER A 431 16.20 -14.80 5.01
N LYS A 432 17.08 -15.70 5.47
CA LYS A 432 16.93 -16.44 6.73
C LYS A 432 16.92 -15.52 7.95
N ALA A 433 17.82 -14.53 8.01
CA ALA A 433 17.90 -13.59 9.12
C ALA A 433 16.62 -12.75 9.23
N LEU A 434 16.15 -12.15 8.14
CA LEU A 434 14.89 -11.41 8.08
C LEU A 434 13.70 -12.28 8.46
N HIS A 435 13.65 -13.51 7.94
CA HIS A 435 12.58 -14.45 8.24
C HIS A 435 12.54 -14.86 9.73
N SER A 436 13.70 -14.95 10.37
CA SER A 436 13.81 -15.37 11.77
C SER A 436 13.26 -14.36 12.79
N LEU A 437 13.02 -13.11 12.39
CA LEU A 437 12.51 -12.07 13.28
C LEU A 437 11.03 -12.34 13.62
N THR A 438 10.69 -12.43 14.90
CA THR A 438 9.28 -12.46 15.35
C THR A 438 8.56 -11.13 15.07
N LEU A 439 7.24 -11.10 15.21
CA LEU A 439 6.46 -9.87 15.02
C LEU A 439 6.87 -8.78 16.02
N GLU A 440 7.19 -9.19 17.24
CA GLU A 440 7.59 -8.33 18.35
C GLU A 440 9.04 -7.85 18.20
N GLU A 441 9.96 -8.74 17.77
CA GLU A 441 11.36 -8.40 17.52
C GLU A 441 11.52 -7.44 16.32
N ASN A 442 10.65 -7.54 15.31
CA ASN A 442 10.73 -6.76 14.09
C ASN A 442 10.18 -5.33 14.28
N THR A 443 10.90 -4.50 15.03
CA THR A 443 10.52 -3.09 15.25
C THR A 443 10.41 -2.31 13.94
N TYR A 444 11.22 -2.64 12.92
CA TYR A 444 11.11 -2.07 11.59
C TYR A 444 9.73 -2.30 10.95
N GLY A 445 9.18 -3.51 11.12
CA GLY A 445 7.86 -3.86 10.62
C GLY A 445 6.73 -3.04 11.23
N ILE A 446 6.86 -2.58 12.48
CA ILE A 446 5.87 -1.72 13.15
C ILE A 446 5.75 -0.36 12.42
N TYR A 447 6.88 0.19 11.96
CA TYR A 447 6.96 1.53 11.35
C TYR A 447 6.91 1.55 9.83
N THR A 448 6.91 0.38 9.19
CA THR A 448 6.87 0.27 7.72
C THR A 448 5.64 -0.47 7.21
N GLY A 449 5.01 -1.27 8.07
CA GLY A 449 4.00 -2.24 7.67
C GLY A 449 4.58 -3.58 7.23
N TYR A 450 5.91 -3.72 7.11
CA TYR A 450 6.59 -4.99 6.81
C TYR A 450 6.71 -5.86 8.07
N ASN A 451 5.57 -6.23 8.65
CA ASN A 451 5.49 -6.89 9.96
C ASN A 451 6.25 -8.22 10.01
N LYS A 452 6.35 -8.93 8.88
CA LYS A 452 7.14 -10.15 8.74
C LYS A 452 7.77 -10.23 7.36
N PHE A 453 8.92 -10.91 7.27
CA PHE A 453 9.53 -11.28 5.99
C PHE A 453 9.39 -12.79 5.79
N MET A 454 8.90 -13.19 4.63
CA MET A 454 8.62 -14.57 4.26
C MET A 454 9.64 -15.06 3.22
N PRO A 455 9.98 -16.36 3.21
CA PRO A 455 10.81 -16.93 2.15
C PRO A 455 10.13 -16.70 0.79
N LEU A 456 10.93 -16.39 -0.22
CA LEU A 456 10.44 -16.07 -1.56
C LEU A 456 10.98 -17.06 -2.57
N SER A 457 10.09 -17.90 -3.10
CA SER A 457 10.37 -18.73 -4.27
C SER A 457 10.07 -17.99 -5.58
N MET A 458 10.63 -18.45 -6.69
CA MET A 458 10.28 -17.92 -8.02
C MET A 458 8.79 -18.08 -8.31
N ASP A 459 8.17 -19.18 -7.88
CA ASP A 459 6.74 -19.43 -8.08
C ASP A 459 5.87 -18.41 -7.34
N LEU A 460 6.19 -18.13 -6.07
CA LEU A 460 5.48 -17.11 -5.29
C LEU A 460 5.71 -15.72 -5.91
N PHE A 461 6.94 -15.41 -6.32
CA PHE A 461 7.25 -14.16 -7.00
C PHE A 461 6.43 -13.98 -8.29
N GLU A 462 6.39 -14.99 -9.16
CA GLU A 462 5.59 -14.96 -10.39
C GLU A 462 4.09 -14.82 -10.08
N LYS A 463 3.59 -15.52 -9.06
CA LYS A 463 2.20 -15.41 -8.61
C LYS A 463 1.87 -13.98 -8.17
N LEU A 464 2.75 -13.31 -7.41
CA LEU A 464 2.56 -11.93 -6.96
C LEU A 464 2.74 -10.90 -8.10
N VAL A 465 3.61 -11.17 -9.08
CA VAL A 465 3.69 -10.36 -10.32
C VAL A 465 2.38 -10.46 -11.11
N LYS A 466 1.85 -11.67 -11.33
CA LYS A 466 0.55 -11.87 -12.00
C LYS A 466 -0.59 -11.18 -11.24
N LEU A 467 -0.57 -11.25 -9.92
CA LEU A 467 -1.53 -10.57 -9.06
C LEU A 467 -1.44 -9.04 -9.24
N GLN A 468 -0.24 -8.48 -9.30
CA GLN A 468 -0.02 -7.07 -9.56
C GLN A 468 -0.54 -6.65 -10.95
N VAL A 469 -0.38 -7.48 -11.99
CA VAL A 469 -0.98 -7.25 -13.32
C VAL A 469 -2.51 -7.23 -13.23
N GLN A 470 -3.10 -8.16 -12.47
CA GLN A 470 -4.54 -8.20 -12.24
C GLN A 470 -5.02 -6.96 -11.46
N ALA A 471 -4.25 -6.44 -10.50
CA ALA A 471 -4.60 -5.21 -9.79
C ALA A 471 -4.57 -3.96 -10.69
N GLU A 472 -3.73 -3.91 -11.74
CA GLU A 472 -3.53 -2.72 -12.60
C GLU A 472 -4.18 -2.80 -14.00
N SER A 473 -4.72 -3.94 -14.38
CA SER A 473 -5.36 -4.16 -15.68
C SER A 473 -6.77 -4.73 -15.52
N LYS A 474 -7.46 -5.14 -16.59
CA LYS A 474 -8.73 -5.90 -16.50
C LYS A 474 -8.52 -7.42 -16.51
N GLN A 475 -7.27 -7.90 -16.53
CA GLN A 475 -6.97 -9.33 -16.62
C GLN A 475 -7.22 -10.02 -15.29
N ASP A 476 -7.61 -11.29 -15.34
CA ASP A 476 -7.69 -12.18 -14.20
C ASP A 476 -6.70 -13.32 -14.40
N LEU A 477 -5.62 -13.31 -13.63
CA LEU A 477 -4.46 -14.20 -13.80
C LEU A 477 -4.21 -15.09 -12.58
N VAL A 478 -4.73 -14.68 -11.41
CA VAL A 478 -4.57 -15.37 -10.14
C VAL A 478 -5.93 -15.50 -9.48
N THR A 479 -6.25 -16.72 -9.04
CA THR A 479 -7.46 -17.02 -8.26
C THR A 479 -7.12 -17.45 -6.84
N ASN A 480 -5.88 -17.87 -6.60
CA ASN A 480 -5.42 -18.33 -5.30
C ASN A 480 -3.96 -17.94 -5.02
N ILE A 481 -3.77 -17.36 -3.84
CA ILE A 481 -2.52 -17.05 -3.14
C ILE A 481 -2.57 -17.85 -1.86
N ASP A 482 -1.49 -18.58 -1.59
CA ASP A 482 -1.44 -19.47 -0.45
C ASP A 482 -1.38 -18.66 0.84
N LYS A 483 -2.16 -19.08 1.83
CA LYS A 483 -2.19 -18.39 3.13
C LYS A 483 -0.83 -18.49 3.81
N ILE A 484 -0.45 -17.43 4.50
CA ILE A 484 0.68 -17.47 5.42
C ILE A 484 0.26 -18.33 6.61
N GLU A 485 0.98 -19.44 6.83
CA GLU A 485 0.81 -20.23 8.03
C GLU A 485 1.29 -19.44 9.25
N LYS A 486 0.48 -19.42 10.31
CA LYS A 486 0.91 -18.82 11.58
C LYS A 486 2.10 -19.60 12.10
N GLN A 487 3.25 -18.94 12.16
CA GLN A 487 4.40 -19.46 12.87
C GLN A 487 4.06 -19.47 14.36
N LYS A 488 4.14 -20.65 14.98
CA LYS A 488 3.84 -20.86 16.40
C LYS A 488 4.90 -20.23 17.30
#